data_AF-A0AAV1YW39-F1
#
_entry.id   AF-A0AAV1YW39-F1
#
_cell.length_a   1.000
_cell.length_b   1.000
_cell.length_c   1.000
_cell.angle_alpha   90.00
_cell.angle_beta   90.00
_cell.angle_gamma   90.00
#
_symmetry.space_group_name_H-M   'P 1'
#
loop_
_entity.id
_entity.type
_entity.pdbx_description
1 polymer ?
#
loop_
_entity_poly.entity_id
_entity_poly.type
_entity_poly.pdbx_seq_one_letter_code
_entity_poly.pdbx_strand_id
1 'polypeptide(L)'
;MKLLLFAAVLTIFFAIGEAKRCRSGDECAEDECCVARGIFSFRRGDCKKLAQIGEYCSEEQEVHGFFDVNYHHHCPCAAGLSCEPTETKELPFVGTIKFEERCVGDGSHTTPSEPEPETEEPEPEPETAEPEPEPETEEPEPEPETEPESEV
;
A
#
# COMPACT_ATOMS: atom_id res chain seq x y z
N MET A 1 -3.72 -10.22 33.65
CA MET A 1 -4.05 -11.45 32.89
C MET A 1 -4.44 -11.17 31.44
N LYS A 2 -5.32 -10.20 31.14
CA LYS A 2 -5.71 -9.85 29.77
C LYS A 2 -4.53 -9.44 28.87
N LEU A 3 -3.56 -8.68 29.39
CA LEU A 3 -2.36 -8.26 28.65
C LEU A 3 -1.45 -9.44 28.23
N LEU A 4 -1.42 -10.53 29.00
CA LEU A 4 -0.61 -11.72 28.65
C LEU A 4 -1.25 -12.51 27.48
N LEU A 5 -2.59 -12.53 27.41
CA LEU A 5 -3.30 -13.13 26.28
C LEU A 5 -3.08 -12.34 24.99
N PHE A 6 -3.14 -11.01 25.04
CA PHE A 6 -2.84 -10.17 23.87
C PHE A 6 -1.41 -10.34 23.38
N ALA A 7 -0.43 -10.41 24.29
CA ALA A 7 0.97 -10.66 23.93
C ALA A 7 1.16 -12.02 23.25
N ALA A 8 0.55 -13.09 23.78
CA ALA A 8 0.63 -14.43 23.19
C ALA A 8 0.01 -14.50 21.79
N VAL A 9 -1.15 -13.86 21.59
CA VAL A 9 -1.82 -13.81 20.28
C VAL A 9 -0.95 -13.07 19.26
N LEU A 10 -0.38 -11.91 19.61
CA LEU A 10 0.49 -11.15 18.71
C LEU A 10 1.72 -11.96 18.28
N THR A 11 2.36 -12.70 19.20
CA THR A 11 3.52 -13.53 18.84
C THR A 11 3.21 -14.64 17.84
N ILE A 12 1.99 -15.18 17.81
CA ILE A 12 1.58 -16.20 16.83
C ILE A 12 1.43 -15.59 15.44
N PHE A 13 0.87 -14.38 15.33
CA PHE A 13 0.72 -13.70 14.04
C PHE A 13 2.05 -13.29 13.40
N PHE A 14 3.04 -12.89 14.21
CA PHE A 14 4.36 -12.51 13.69
C PHE A 14 5.20 -13.69 13.18
N ALA A 15 4.90 -14.92 13.58
CA ALA A 15 5.67 -16.10 13.17
C ALA A 15 5.39 -16.58 11.72
N ILE A 16 4.41 -16.00 11.02
CA ILE A 16 3.89 -16.54 9.74
C ILE A 16 4.54 -15.86 8.50
N GLY A 17 5.37 -14.84 8.68
CA GLY A 17 5.89 -14.02 7.59
C GLY A 17 7.37 -14.25 7.23
N GLU A 18 7.83 -15.48 7.01
CA GLU A 18 9.17 -15.67 6.41
C GLU A 18 9.08 -15.54 4.88
N ALA A 19 9.38 -14.34 4.37
CA ALA A 19 9.60 -14.16 2.93
C ALA A 19 10.80 -15.02 2.50
N LYS A 20 10.53 -16.06 1.71
CA LYS A 20 11.55 -16.99 1.24
C LYS A 20 12.50 -16.25 0.30
N ARG A 21 13.79 -16.32 0.59
CA ARG A 21 14.83 -15.76 -0.29
C ARG A 21 15.14 -16.72 -1.43
N CYS A 22 15.38 -16.19 -2.62
CA CYS A 22 15.65 -16.95 -3.83
C CYS A 22 16.90 -16.44 -4.56
N ARG A 23 17.53 -17.32 -5.35
CA ARG A 23 18.52 -16.94 -6.36
C ARG A 23 18.01 -17.07 -7.79
N SER A 24 17.17 -18.07 -8.05
CA SER A 24 16.49 -18.28 -9.33
C SER A 24 15.00 -18.50 -9.10
N GLY A 25 14.22 -18.46 -10.18
CA GLY A 25 12.78 -18.74 -10.14
C GLY A 25 12.45 -20.15 -9.62
N ASP A 26 13.31 -21.13 -9.88
CA ASP A 26 13.09 -22.54 -9.50
C ASP A 26 13.13 -22.79 -7.98
N GLU A 27 13.64 -21.82 -7.20
CA GLU A 27 13.65 -21.90 -5.73
C GLU A 27 12.30 -21.49 -5.10
N CYS A 28 11.43 -20.85 -5.87
CA CYS A 28 10.11 -20.37 -5.47
C CYS A 28 8.99 -21.38 -5.81
N ALA A 29 7.78 -21.15 -5.32
CA ALA A 29 6.62 -21.96 -5.70
C ALA A 29 6.23 -21.71 -7.18
N GLU A 30 5.39 -22.59 -7.75
CA GLU A 30 4.93 -22.47 -9.15
C GLU A 30 4.08 -21.19 -9.39
N ASP A 31 3.43 -20.67 -8.34
CA ASP A 31 2.68 -19.42 -8.35
C ASP A 31 3.51 -18.20 -7.89
N GLU A 32 4.83 -18.33 -7.88
CA GLU A 32 5.77 -17.30 -7.43
C GLU A 32 6.90 -17.06 -8.42
N CYS A 33 7.49 -15.86 -8.37
CA CYS A 33 8.68 -15.50 -9.10
C CYS A 33 9.76 -14.95 -8.16
N CYS A 34 11.02 -15.03 -8.60
CA CYS A 34 12.15 -14.47 -7.84
C CYS A 34 12.42 -13.01 -8.27
N VAL A 35 12.17 -12.06 -7.36
CA VAL A 35 12.39 -10.62 -7.62
C VAL A 35 13.66 -10.12 -6.93
N ALA A 36 14.55 -9.48 -7.69
CA ALA A 36 15.78 -8.90 -7.15
C ALA A 36 15.48 -7.74 -6.20
N ARG A 37 16.09 -7.75 -5.01
CA ARG A 37 15.91 -6.69 -4.01
C ARG A 37 16.98 -5.60 -4.16
N GLY A 38 16.67 -4.59 -4.97
CA GLY A 38 17.42 -3.33 -5.05
C GLY A 38 18.58 -3.30 -6.08
N ILE A 39 19.19 -2.12 -6.20
CA ILE A 39 20.20 -1.78 -7.24
C ILE A 39 21.54 -2.53 -7.05
N PHE A 40 21.84 -2.99 -5.84
CA PHE A 40 23.04 -3.78 -5.55
C PHE A 40 22.69 -5.27 -5.55
N SER A 41 22.65 -5.87 -6.73
CA SER A 41 22.26 -7.26 -7.04
C SER A 41 23.10 -8.37 -6.37
N PHE A 42 23.92 -8.06 -5.37
CA PHE A 42 24.69 -9.05 -4.60
C PHE A 42 23.85 -9.77 -3.53
N ARG A 43 22.61 -9.34 -3.28
CA ARG A 43 21.70 -9.95 -2.31
C ARG A 43 20.74 -10.90 -3.01
N ARG A 44 20.43 -12.03 -2.36
CA ARG A 44 19.38 -12.95 -2.79
C ARG A 44 18.06 -12.17 -2.98
N GLY A 45 17.30 -12.52 -4.01
CA GLY A 45 15.96 -12.00 -4.24
C GLY A 45 14.96 -12.52 -3.21
N ASP A 46 13.73 -12.06 -3.31
CA ASP A 46 12.59 -12.53 -2.52
C ASP A 46 11.59 -13.22 -3.47
N CYS A 47 11.07 -14.39 -3.06
CA CYS A 47 9.94 -15.01 -3.75
C CYS A 47 8.69 -14.15 -3.55
N LYS A 48 8.04 -13.78 -4.64
CA LYS A 48 6.77 -13.04 -4.65
C LYS A 48 5.76 -13.78 -5.50
N LYS A 49 4.49 -13.67 -5.15
CA LYS A 49 3.41 -14.23 -5.96
C LYS A 49 3.38 -13.59 -7.36
N LEU A 50 2.96 -14.39 -8.34
CA LEU A 50 2.65 -13.91 -9.69
C LEU A 50 1.61 -12.80 -9.64
N ALA A 51 1.75 -11.84 -10.55
CA ALA A 51 0.90 -10.66 -10.61
C ALA A 51 -0.54 -11.05 -11.01
N GLN A 52 -1.51 -10.53 -10.27
CA GLN A 52 -2.93 -10.69 -10.54
C GLN A 52 -3.46 -9.58 -11.44
N ILE A 53 -4.71 -9.71 -11.88
CA ILE A 53 -5.36 -8.72 -12.74
C ILE A 53 -5.27 -7.29 -12.16
N GLY A 54 -4.85 -6.33 -12.98
CA GLY A 54 -4.64 -4.93 -12.62
C GLY A 54 -3.31 -4.62 -11.91
N GLU A 55 -2.59 -5.64 -11.44
CA GLU A 55 -1.25 -5.45 -10.85
C GLU A 55 -0.21 -5.18 -11.92
N TYR A 56 0.87 -4.50 -11.52
CA TYR A 56 2.01 -4.26 -12.40
C TYR A 56 2.75 -5.56 -12.71
N CYS A 57 3.11 -5.71 -13.98
CA CYS A 57 3.90 -6.81 -14.48
C CYS A 57 5.13 -6.29 -15.22
N SER A 58 6.08 -7.19 -15.47
CA SER A 58 7.21 -6.95 -16.35
C SER A 58 7.33 -8.17 -17.25
N GLU A 59 7.47 -7.95 -18.56
CA GLU A 59 7.88 -9.02 -19.47
C GLU A 59 9.23 -9.57 -19.02
N GLU A 60 9.45 -10.88 -19.23
CA GLU A 60 10.73 -11.53 -18.94
C GLU A 60 11.79 -10.88 -19.82
N GLN A 61 12.61 -10.03 -19.21
CA GLN A 61 13.76 -9.49 -19.93
C GLN A 61 14.74 -10.65 -20.08
N GLU A 62 15.20 -10.92 -21.29
CA GLU A 62 16.34 -11.80 -21.52
C GLU A 62 17.57 -11.15 -20.85
N VAL A 63 17.76 -11.42 -19.55
CA VAL A 63 18.75 -10.73 -18.75
C VAL A 63 20.13 -11.22 -19.19
N HIS A 64 20.83 -10.43 -20.00
CA HIS A 64 22.28 -10.56 -20.22
C HIS A 64 23.07 -10.06 -19.00
N GLY A 65 22.64 -10.46 -17.80
CA GLY A 65 23.20 -10.04 -16.52
C GLY A 65 24.08 -11.11 -15.89
N PHE A 66 25.04 -10.68 -15.08
CA PHE A 66 26.00 -11.56 -14.37
C PHE A 66 25.36 -12.45 -13.29
N PHE A 67 24.07 -12.27 -13.02
CA PHE A 67 23.29 -13.02 -12.04
C PHE A 67 21.96 -13.40 -12.69
N ASP A 68 21.61 -14.70 -12.67
CA ASP A 68 20.39 -15.30 -13.23
C ASP A 68 19.11 -14.89 -12.46
N VAL A 69 18.91 -13.58 -12.22
CA VAL A 69 17.69 -13.03 -11.63
C VAL A 69 16.81 -12.46 -12.74
N ASN A 70 15.70 -13.14 -13.02
CA ASN A 70 14.85 -12.88 -14.19
C ASN A 70 13.99 -11.61 -14.08
N TYR A 71 13.76 -11.08 -12.87
CA TYR A 71 12.83 -9.96 -12.65
C TYR A 71 13.38 -8.92 -11.66
N HIS A 72 13.40 -7.64 -12.08
CA HIS A 72 13.95 -6.54 -11.27
C HIS A 72 12.95 -5.95 -10.27
N HIS A 73 11.66 -5.87 -10.63
CA HIS A 73 10.67 -5.12 -9.84
C HIS A 73 9.33 -5.83 -9.69
N HIS A 74 8.85 -6.46 -10.77
CA HIS A 74 7.52 -7.06 -10.85
C HIS A 74 7.61 -8.49 -11.37
N CYS A 75 6.75 -9.37 -10.83
CA CYS A 75 6.58 -10.71 -11.35
C CYS A 75 5.78 -10.70 -12.66
N PRO A 76 5.90 -11.76 -13.47
CA PRO A 76 5.00 -11.94 -14.59
C PRO A 76 3.58 -12.21 -14.09
N CYS A 77 2.62 -12.07 -15.00
CA CYS A 77 1.22 -12.34 -14.69
C CYS A 77 0.98 -13.82 -14.39
N ALA A 78 -0.03 -14.09 -13.57
CA ALA A 78 -0.51 -15.46 -13.34
C ALA A 78 -1.03 -16.10 -14.63
N ALA A 79 -1.12 -17.43 -14.66
CA ALA A 79 -1.57 -18.17 -15.83
C ALA A 79 -2.95 -17.68 -16.33
N GLY A 80 -3.08 -17.44 -17.64
CA GLY A 80 -4.31 -16.91 -18.26
C GLY A 80 -4.47 -15.39 -18.16
N LEU A 81 -3.40 -14.66 -17.86
CA LEU A 81 -3.34 -13.20 -17.89
C LEU A 81 -2.23 -12.76 -18.85
N SER A 82 -2.46 -11.65 -19.54
CA SER A 82 -1.49 -11.00 -20.44
C SER A 82 -0.96 -9.72 -19.80
N CYS A 83 0.33 -9.41 -20.00
CA CYS A 83 0.94 -8.18 -19.52
C CYS A 83 0.82 -7.11 -20.61
N GLU A 84 -0.14 -6.20 -20.49
CA GLU A 84 -0.39 -5.16 -21.50
C GLU A 84 -0.05 -3.75 -20.97
N PRO A 85 0.56 -2.89 -21.80
CA PRO A 85 0.82 -1.50 -21.42
C PRO A 85 -0.47 -0.70 -21.34
N THR A 86 -0.61 0.08 -20.26
CA THR A 86 -1.75 1.00 -20.11
C THR A 86 -1.62 2.20 -21.04
N GLU A 87 -0.39 2.66 -21.29
CA GLU A 87 -0.13 3.79 -22.18
C GLU A 87 1.07 3.50 -23.10
N THR A 88 0.89 3.75 -24.40
CA THR A 88 1.97 3.66 -25.38
C THR A 88 2.23 5.03 -25.99
N LYS A 89 3.44 5.56 -25.84
CA LYS A 89 3.84 6.82 -26.48
C LYS A 89 4.84 6.55 -27.59
N GLU A 90 4.56 7.10 -28.78
CA GLU A 90 5.52 7.09 -29.89
C GLU A 90 6.44 8.30 -29.79
N LEU A 91 7.75 8.05 -29.64
CA LEU A 91 8.75 9.11 -29.64
C LEU A 91 9.52 9.10 -30.97
N PRO A 92 9.70 10.27 -31.62
CA PRO A 92 10.20 10.37 -33.00
C PRO A 92 11.65 9.89 -33.26
N PHE A 93 12.36 9.35 -32.25
CA PHE A 93 13.73 8.82 -32.39
C PHE A 93 14.00 7.55 -31.57
N VAL A 94 13.13 7.19 -30.63
CA VAL A 94 13.32 6.05 -29.70
C VAL A 94 12.36 4.90 -30.02
N GLY A 95 11.30 5.17 -30.79
CA GLY A 95 10.24 4.21 -31.09
C GLY A 95 9.10 4.30 -30.08
N THR A 96 8.30 3.24 -30.00
CA THR A 96 7.17 3.12 -29.08
C THR A 96 7.68 2.76 -27.69
N ILE A 97 7.47 3.65 -26.72
CA ILE A 97 7.72 3.36 -25.31
C ILE A 97 6.40 2.93 -24.68
N LYS A 98 6.43 1.75 -24.05
CA LYS A 98 5.35 1.20 -23.23
C LYS A 98 5.47 1.73 -21.80
N PHE A 99 4.38 2.24 -21.25
CA PHE A 99 4.28 2.70 -19.86
C PHE A 99 3.22 1.90 -19.12
N GLU A 100 3.47 1.68 -17.82
CA GLU A 100 2.55 1.04 -16.89
C GLU A 100 1.97 -0.29 -17.41
N GLU A 101 2.84 -1.28 -17.58
CA GLU A 101 2.41 -2.62 -17.95
C GLU A 101 1.67 -3.29 -16.78
N ARG A 102 0.44 -3.77 -17.06
CA ARG A 102 -0.45 -4.39 -16.08
C ARG A 102 -1.02 -5.69 -16.60
N CYS A 103 -1.34 -6.59 -15.68
CA CYS A 103 -1.98 -7.85 -16.03
C CYS A 103 -3.45 -7.64 -16.40
N VAL A 104 -3.83 -8.05 -17.60
CA VAL A 104 -5.21 -8.06 -18.09
C VAL A 104 -5.65 -9.50 -18.37
N GLY A 105 -6.93 -9.80 -18.19
CA GLY A 105 -7.46 -11.12 -18.54
C GLY A 105 -7.60 -11.30 -20.05
N ASP A 106 -7.60 -12.55 -20.52
CA ASP A 106 -7.74 -12.98 -21.94
C ASP A 106 -9.01 -12.47 -22.68
N GLY A 107 -9.83 -11.63 -22.05
CA GLY A 107 -11.01 -10.99 -22.64
C GLY A 107 -11.01 -9.46 -22.63
N SER A 108 -9.91 -8.81 -22.21
CA SER A 108 -9.86 -7.37 -21.99
C SER A 108 -9.04 -6.62 -23.05
N HIS A 109 -9.29 -6.89 -24.33
CA HIS A 109 -9.09 -5.85 -25.35
C HIS A 109 -10.16 -4.78 -25.15
N THR A 110 -10.00 -3.96 -24.11
CA THR A 110 -10.80 -2.73 -23.96
C THR A 110 -10.01 -1.61 -24.61
N THR A 111 -10.46 -1.25 -25.80
CA THR A 111 -10.77 0.12 -26.23
C THR A 111 -10.00 1.25 -25.53
N PRO A 112 -9.35 2.16 -26.28
CA PRO A 112 -8.70 3.35 -25.71
C PRO A 112 -9.61 4.03 -24.70
N SER A 113 -9.11 4.30 -23.50
CA SER A 113 -9.83 5.02 -22.44
C SER A 113 -10.60 6.21 -23.02
N GLU A 114 -11.91 6.07 -23.08
CA GLU A 114 -12.82 7.21 -23.08
C GLU A 114 -12.61 7.94 -21.74
N PRO A 115 -12.44 9.28 -21.73
CA PRO A 115 -12.12 10.01 -20.51
C PRO A 115 -13.16 9.73 -19.44
N GLU A 116 -12.68 9.47 -18.22
CA GLU A 116 -13.48 9.23 -17.03
C GLU A 116 -14.59 10.29 -16.91
N PRO A 117 -15.86 9.91 -16.63
CA PRO A 117 -16.89 10.89 -16.35
C PRO A 117 -16.45 11.66 -15.10
N GLU A 118 -16.40 13.00 -15.24
CA GLU A 118 -16.17 13.93 -14.14
C GLU A 118 -17.01 13.49 -12.94
N THR A 119 -16.31 13.18 -11.84
CA THR A 119 -16.93 12.92 -10.56
C THR A 119 -17.65 14.18 -10.15
N GLU A 120 -18.98 14.15 -10.09
CA GLU A 120 -19.79 15.23 -9.54
C GLU A 120 -19.21 15.59 -8.16
N GLU A 121 -18.82 16.85 -8.00
CA GLU A 121 -18.47 17.44 -6.72
C GLU A 121 -19.59 17.16 -5.72
N PRO A 122 -19.29 16.64 -4.51
CA PRO A 122 -20.31 16.53 -3.48
C PRO A 122 -20.81 17.93 -3.11
N GLU A 123 -22.12 18.11 -3.15
CA GLU A 123 -22.81 19.32 -2.69
C GLU A 123 -22.34 19.70 -1.26
N PRO A 124 -22.17 21.00 -0.96
CA PRO A 124 -21.67 21.44 0.33
C PRO A 124 -22.61 21.00 1.45
N GLU A 125 -22.04 20.37 2.48
CA GLU A 125 -22.73 20.00 3.71
C GLU A 125 -23.36 21.25 4.38
N PRO A 126 -24.58 21.14 4.93
CA PRO A 126 -25.20 22.25 5.63
C PRO A 126 -24.40 22.60 6.88
N GLU A 127 -24.06 23.89 7.01
CA GLU A 127 -23.43 24.46 8.20
C GLU A 127 -24.21 24.07 9.45
N THR A 128 -23.57 23.25 10.27
CA THR A 128 -24.08 22.87 11.58
C THR A 128 -23.94 24.10 12.47
N ALA A 129 -25.08 24.67 12.87
CA ALA A 129 -25.13 25.80 13.78
C ALA A 129 -24.29 25.53 15.04
N GLU A 130 -23.35 26.45 15.32
CA GLU A 130 -22.57 26.46 16.55
C GLU A 130 -23.49 26.40 17.77
N PRO A 131 -23.23 25.53 18.76
CA PRO A 131 -23.93 25.58 20.02
C PRO A 131 -23.52 26.85 20.80
N GLU A 132 -24.52 27.56 21.30
CA GLU A 132 -24.38 28.75 22.14
C GLU A 132 -23.53 28.46 23.40
N PRO A 133 -22.76 29.45 23.89
CA PRO A 133 -21.90 29.28 25.05
C PRO A 133 -22.70 29.00 26.33
N GLU A 134 -22.21 28.05 27.12
CA GLU A 134 -22.77 27.71 28.42
C GLU A 134 -22.66 28.89 29.42
N PRO A 135 -23.65 29.11 30.31
CA PRO A 135 -23.61 30.18 31.28
C PRO A 135 -22.55 29.91 32.36
N GLU A 136 -21.70 30.92 32.60
CA GLU A 136 -20.75 30.95 33.71
C GLU A 136 -21.51 30.81 35.04
N THR A 137 -21.13 29.78 35.80
CA THR A 137 -21.66 29.52 37.14
C THR A 137 -20.93 30.44 38.11
N GLU A 138 -21.64 31.42 38.68
CA GLU A 138 -21.12 32.24 39.77
C GLU A 138 -20.72 31.37 40.96
N GLU A 139 -19.43 31.39 41.32
CA GLU A 139 -18.93 30.85 42.59
C GLU A 139 -19.48 31.70 43.75
N PRO A 140 -20.00 31.08 44.82
CA PRO A 140 -20.43 31.83 46.00
C PRO A 140 -19.23 32.37 46.79
N GLU A 141 -19.34 33.65 47.18
CA GLU A 141 -18.37 34.35 48.03
C GLU A 141 -18.17 33.63 49.38
N PRO A 142 -16.92 33.51 49.87
CA PRO A 142 -16.66 32.94 51.19
C PRO A 142 -17.11 33.89 52.31
N GLU A 143 -17.76 33.31 53.33
CA GLU A 143 -18.22 33.97 54.54
C GLU A 143 -17.05 34.56 55.38
N PRO A 144 -17.27 35.66 56.11
CA PRO A 144 -16.24 36.30 56.92
C PRO A 144 -15.91 35.47 58.17
N GLU A 145 -14.63 35.14 58.34
CA GLU A 145 -14.10 34.54 59.57
C GLU A 145 -14.21 35.54 60.73
N THR A 146 -14.84 35.07 61.80
CA THR A 146 -15.01 35.81 63.05
C THR A 146 -13.74 35.64 63.89
N GLU A 147 -13.05 36.73 64.20
CA GLU A 147 -11.97 36.76 65.18
C GLU A 147 -12.49 36.44 66.59
N PRO A 148 -11.82 35.58 67.37
CA PRO A 148 -11.88 35.66 68.81
C PRO A 148 -10.67 36.43 69.36
N GLU A 149 -10.98 37.58 69.95
CA GLU A 149 -10.18 38.26 70.96
C GLU A 149 -9.84 37.29 72.10
N SER A 150 -8.60 37.31 72.59
CA SER A 150 -8.30 37.59 74.01
C SER A 150 -6.88 37.18 74.42
N GLU A 151 -6.18 38.17 75.00
CA GLU A 151 -5.35 38.06 76.22
C GLU A 151 -4.04 37.26 76.15
N VAL A 152 -2.88 37.95 76.21
CA VAL A 152 -2.17 38.37 77.44
C VAL A 152 -1.19 39.49 77.10
#